data_AF-A0A962IBK7-F1
#
_entry.id   AF-A0A962IBK7-F1
#
_cell.length_a   1.000
_cell.length_b   1.000
_cell.length_c   1.000
_cell.angle_alpha   90.00
_cell.angle_beta   90.00
_cell.angle_gamma   90.00
#
_symmetry.space_group_name_H-M   'P 1'
#
loop_
_entity.id
_entity.type
_entity.pdbx_description
1 polymer ?
#
loop_
_entity_poly.entity_id
_entity_poly.type
_entity_poly.pdbx_seq_one_letter_code
_entity_poly.pdbx_strand_id
1 'polypeptide(L)'
;ELAIEAELDEPFSTVESVRLGKARRHEDGARQYLDFCLSTLRGDLPALRGQRIVVDAANGAAYRLAPRLLQELGADLHTIGVEPDGLNINQGCGATDLDALIQAVREQNAALGVALDGDGDRLMLVSASGRVIDGDDIIWLLAKRWQNQAMLRGPVVGTLMTNFGIEHALQQRGIGFERAAVGDRYVLERMKQRGGNLGGEASGHVLCLDRATTGDALVTLLAALEAVDGYCEQFDESLADLQRVPQRTVNVPLRGSARSLLEHPQLTRLQEQTEAALTGRGRLVLRPSGTEPLLRVTVEGPDGDEVQHWSDRLAALARELDQNQP
;
A
#
# COMPACT_ATOMS: atom_id res chain seq x y z
N GLU A 1 -8.09 23.10 0.65
CA GLU A 1 -8.57 22.87 -0.73
C GLU A 1 -9.45 24.02 -1.18
N LEU A 2 -10.73 24.10 -0.77
CA LEU A 2 -11.67 25.15 -1.19
C LEU A 2 -11.15 26.60 -1.05
N ALA A 3 -10.40 26.91 0.01
CA ALA A 3 -9.81 28.25 0.19
C ALA A 3 -8.71 28.57 -0.84
N ILE A 4 -7.93 27.57 -1.28
CA ILE A 4 -6.91 27.74 -2.33
C ILE A 4 -7.62 27.88 -3.68
N GLU A 5 -8.65 27.08 -3.94
CA GLU A 5 -9.44 27.16 -5.18
C GLU A 5 -10.10 28.53 -5.34
N ALA A 6 -10.71 29.07 -4.27
CA ALA A 6 -11.28 30.40 -4.29
C ALA A 6 -10.23 31.49 -4.59
N GLU A 7 -9.01 31.36 -4.06
CA GLU A 7 -7.92 32.32 -4.31
C GLU A 7 -7.40 32.26 -5.75
N LEU A 8 -7.54 31.13 -6.46
CA LEU A 8 -7.17 31.02 -7.88
C LEU A 8 -8.07 31.86 -8.79
N ASP A 9 -9.31 32.12 -8.37
CA ASP A 9 -10.27 32.96 -9.09
C ASP A 9 -10.07 34.47 -8.82
N GLU A 10 -9.31 34.81 -7.78
CA GLU A 10 -9.01 36.20 -7.44
C GLU A 10 -7.95 36.80 -8.37
N PRO A 11 -8.00 38.12 -8.64
CA PRO A 11 -6.98 38.79 -9.44
C PRO A 11 -5.60 38.68 -8.78
N PHE A 12 -4.61 38.21 -9.56
CA PHE A 12 -3.23 38.10 -9.08
C PHE A 12 -2.71 39.47 -8.59
N SER A 13 -2.21 39.50 -7.36
CA SER A 13 -1.62 40.69 -6.76
C SER A 13 -0.18 40.43 -6.33
N THR A 14 0.61 41.50 -6.23
CA THR A 14 2.01 41.42 -5.79
C THR A 14 2.24 42.32 -4.59
N VAL A 15 3.23 41.96 -3.77
CA VAL A 15 3.74 42.82 -2.71
C VAL A 15 4.80 43.77 -3.25
N GLU A 16 5.07 44.86 -2.54
CA GLU A 16 6.18 45.77 -2.85
C GLU A 16 7.51 45.01 -2.97
N SER A 17 8.41 45.49 -3.83
CA SER A 17 9.67 44.80 -4.15
C SER A 17 10.52 44.44 -2.93
N VAL A 18 10.49 45.26 -1.87
CA VAL A 18 11.22 45.02 -0.62
C VAL A 18 10.66 43.85 0.20
N ARG A 19 9.40 43.47 -0.04
CA ARG A 19 8.68 42.39 0.66
C ARG A 19 8.64 41.08 -0.14
N LEU A 20 9.19 41.05 -1.36
CA LEU A 20 9.24 39.84 -2.17
C LEU A 20 10.06 38.74 -1.48
N GLY A 21 9.53 37.51 -1.49
CA GLY A 21 10.21 36.34 -0.99
C GLY A 21 11.50 36.05 -1.77
N LYS A 22 12.51 35.51 -1.08
CA LYS A 22 13.80 35.11 -1.68
C LYS A 22 13.89 33.59 -1.74
N ALA A 23 14.32 33.04 -2.87
CA ALA A 23 14.59 31.61 -3.05
C ALA A 23 16.09 31.31 -2.85
N ARG A 24 16.39 30.17 -2.24
CA ARG A 24 17.75 29.62 -2.08
C ARG A 24 17.72 28.10 -2.22
N ARG A 25 18.79 27.51 -2.74
CA ARG A 25 18.94 26.05 -2.79
C ARG A 25 19.29 25.52 -1.39
N HIS A 26 18.66 24.43 -0.98
CA HIS A 26 18.99 23.71 0.24
C HIS A 26 19.68 22.40 -0.14
N GLU A 27 21.01 22.38 -0.09
CA GLU A 27 21.81 21.26 -0.63
C GLU A 27 21.83 20.04 0.31
N ASP A 28 21.65 20.25 1.62
CA ASP A 28 21.75 19.20 2.64
C ASP A 28 20.46 18.41 2.88
N GLY A 29 19.36 18.76 2.21
CA GLY A 29 18.04 18.17 2.47
C GLY A 29 18.02 16.64 2.34
N ALA A 30 18.71 16.10 1.32
CA ALA A 30 18.84 14.66 1.12
C ALA A 30 19.54 13.96 2.29
N ARG A 31 20.65 14.54 2.81
CA ARG A 31 21.37 13.95 3.93
C ARG A 31 20.57 14.02 5.22
N GLN A 32 19.98 15.19 5.51
CA GLN A 32 19.13 15.39 6.69
C GLN A 32 17.95 14.42 6.71
N TYR A 33 17.36 14.15 5.55
CA TYR A 33 16.29 13.17 5.43
C TYR A 33 16.77 11.73 5.68
N LEU A 34 17.92 11.32 5.13
CA LEU A 34 18.48 9.99 5.44
C LEU A 34 18.82 9.83 6.92
N ASP A 35 19.38 10.87 7.55
CA ASP A 35 19.63 10.90 8.99
C ASP A 35 18.31 10.77 9.79
N PHE A 36 17.25 11.44 9.34
CA PHE A 36 15.91 11.28 9.90
C PHE A 36 15.41 9.84 9.76
N CYS A 37 15.45 9.24 8.56
CA CYS A 37 15.04 7.86 8.33
C CYS A 37 15.74 6.89 9.29
N LEU A 38 17.07 6.97 9.39
CA LEU A 38 17.86 6.14 10.31
C LEU A 38 17.48 6.39 11.78
N SER A 39 17.16 7.63 12.16
CA SER A 39 16.71 7.96 13.52
C SER A 39 15.33 7.40 13.88
N THR A 40 14.54 6.93 12.90
CA THR A 40 13.22 6.34 13.17
C THR A 40 13.28 4.91 13.71
N LEU A 41 14.44 4.26 13.59
CA LEU A 41 14.70 2.94 14.18
C LEU A 41 14.75 3.06 15.70
N ARG A 42 14.08 2.15 16.42
CA ARG A 42 14.01 2.16 17.88
C ARG A 42 14.97 1.15 18.51
N GLY A 43 15.36 0.12 17.76
CA GLY A 43 16.37 -0.88 18.15
C GLY A 43 17.76 -0.61 17.57
N ASP A 44 18.62 -1.63 17.65
CA ASP A 44 19.92 -1.61 16.98
C ASP A 44 19.75 -1.48 15.47
N LEU A 45 20.65 -0.75 14.83
CA LEU A 45 20.67 -0.60 13.37
C LEU A 45 20.71 -2.00 12.73
N PRO A 46 19.84 -2.29 11.74
CA PRO A 46 19.95 -3.51 10.97
C PRO A 46 21.35 -3.64 10.38
N ALA A 47 22.11 -4.62 10.84
CA ALA A 47 23.42 -4.91 10.30
C ALA A 47 23.22 -5.73 9.03
N LEU A 48 23.03 -5.05 7.89
CA LEU A 48 22.81 -5.68 6.59
C LEU A 48 24.12 -6.22 5.97
N ARG A 49 25.19 -6.31 6.75
CA ARG A 49 26.49 -6.79 6.28
C ARG A 49 26.39 -8.24 5.82
N GLY A 50 26.73 -8.46 4.56
CA GLY A 50 26.64 -9.78 3.93
C GLY A 50 25.26 -10.10 3.36
N GLN A 51 24.27 -9.21 3.55
CA GLN A 51 22.96 -9.32 2.91
C GLN A 51 23.02 -8.70 1.53
N ARG A 52 22.66 -9.49 0.52
CA ARG A 52 22.52 -9.01 -0.85
C ARG A 52 21.10 -8.53 -1.08
N ILE A 53 20.93 -7.28 -1.51
CA ILE A 53 19.63 -6.65 -1.71
C ILE A 53 19.56 -6.07 -3.13
N VAL A 54 18.44 -6.31 -3.81
CA VAL A 54 18.12 -5.62 -5.06
C VAL A 54 17.25 -4.41 -4.76
N VAL A 55 17.61 -3.24 -5.29
CA VAL A 55 16.81 -2.00 -5.14
C VAL A 55 16.31 -1.57 -6.50
N ASP A 56 15.00 -1.40 -6.63
CA ASP A 56 14.33 -0.71 -7.71
C ASP A 56 13.75 0.61 -7.21
N ALA A 57 14.29 1.73 -7.69
CA ALA A 57 13.86 3.07 -7.29
C ALA A 57 13.00 3.77 -8.36
N ALA A 58 12.46 3.01 -9.32
CA ALA A 58 11.51 3.47 -10.35
C ALA A 58 12.00 4.63 -11.24
N ASN A 59 13.31 4.89 -11.27
CA ASN A 59 13.89 6.13 -11.79
C ASN A 59 13.23 7.40 -11.19
N GLY A 60 12.78 7.29 -9.94
CA GLY A 60 12.01 8.30 -9.23
C GLY A 60 12.85 9.16 -8.29
N ALA A 61 12.17 9.85 -7.38
CA ALA A 61 12.77 10.74 -6.39
C ALA A 61 13.78 10.02 -5.48
N ALA A 62 13.56 8.74 -5.20
CA ALA A 62 14.39 7.95 -4.30
C ALA A 62 15.63 7.32 -4.96
N TYR A 63 15.90 7.56 -6.26
CA TYR A 63 16.97 6.88 -7.01
C TYR A 63 18.36 6.97 -6.39
N ARG A 64 18.68 8.06 -5.68
CA ARG A 64 19.93 8.21 -4.92
C ARG A 64 19.79 7.86 -3.44
N LEU A 65 18.59 8.00 -2.89
CA LEU A 65 18.33 7.91 -1.46
C LEU A 65 18.24 6.44 -1.02
N ALA A 66 17.46 5.63 -1.72
CA ALA A 66 17.25 4.23 -1.35
C ALA A 66 18.55 3.40 -1.39
N PRO A 67 19.38 3.47 -2.46
CA PRO A 67 20.65 2.74 -2.47
C PRO A 67 21.62 3.25 -1.40
N ARG A 68 21.70 4.57 -1.20
CA ARG A 68 22.59 5.15 -0.20
C ARG A 68 22.22 4.74 1.22
N LEU A 69 20.93 4.73 1.55
CA LEU A 69 20.44 4.30 2.87
C LEU A 69 20.88 2.86 3.18
N LEU A 70 20.66 1.94 2.26
CA LEU A 70 20.99 0.53 2.46
C LEU A 70 22.50 0.26 2.42
N GLN A 71 23.27 1.02 1.64
CA GLN A 71 24.74 1.01 1.69
C GLN A 71 25.28 1.48 3.04
N GLU A 72 24.71 2.54 3.63
CA GLU A 72 25.10 3.03 4.96
C GLU A 72 24.81 1.98 6.06
N LEU A 73 23.83 1.09 5.84
CA LEU A 73 23.54 -0.07 6.69
C LEU A 73 24.41 -1.31 6.37
N GLY A 74 25.28 -1.23 5.35
CA GLY A 74 26.27 -2.26 5.02
C GLY A 74 25.82 -3.34 4.04
N ALA A 75 24.69 -3.16 3.34
CA ALA A 75 24.19 -4.13 2.35
C ALA A 75 25.07 -4.21 1.08
N ASP A 76 25.14 -5.40 0.48
CA ASP A 76 25.65 -5.62 -0.88
C ASP A 76 24.51 -5.35 -1.88
N LEU A 77 24.62 -4.29 -2.69
CA LEU A 77 23.51 -3.83 -3.51
C LEU A 77 23.68 -4.18 -4.99
N HIS A 78 22.57 -4.67 -5.57
CA HIS A 78 22.32 -4.58 -7.00
C HIS A 78 21.19 -3.56 -7.22
N THR A 79 21.39 -2.58 -8.10
CA THR A 79 20.42 -1.50 -8.31
C THR A 79 19.85 -1.54 -9.73
N ILE A 80 18.54 -1.42 -9.84
CA ILE A 80 17.79 -1.19 -11.08
C ILE A 80 16.93 0.06 -10.90
N GLY A 81 16.49 0.70 -11.98
CA GLY A 81 15.64 1.90 -11.87
C GLY A 81 16.31 3.06 -11.11
N VAL A 82 17.62 3.24 -11.27
CA VAL A 82 18.40 4.31 -10.59
C VAL A 82 19.05 5.31 -11.57
N GLU A 83 18.62 5.33 -12.83
CA GLU A 83 19.19 6.17 -13.89
C GLU A 83 18.10 7.05 -14.53
N PRO A 84 17.57 8.05 -13.80
CA PRO A 84 16.52 8.90 -14.32
C PRO A 84 17.01 9.79 -15.48
N ASP A 85 16.26 9.80 -16.57
CA ASP A 85 16.47 10.70 -17.72
C ASP A 85 15.42 11.83 -17.81
N GLY A 86 14.48 11.85 -16.87
CA GLY A 86 13.36 12.79 -16.81
C GLY A 86 12.10 12.34 -17.55
N LEU A 87 12.14 11.21 -18.25
CA LEU A 87 11.03 10.61 -19.00
C LEU A 87 10.71 9.19 -18.52
N ASN A 88 11.70 8.46 -18.00
CA ASN A 88 11.66 7.04 -17.68
C ASN A 88 11.14 6.66 -16.28
N ILE A 89 10.51 7.59 -15.56
CA ILE A 89 9.91 7.33 -14.24
C ILE A 89 8.78 6.29 -14.34
N ASN A 90 8.79 5.28 -13.47
CA ASN A 90 7.82 4.16 -13.42
C ASN A 90 7.68 3.33 -14.72
N GLN A 91 8.60 3.48 -15.68
CA GLN A 91 8.52 2.75 -16.95
C GLN A 91 9.05 1.32 -16.77
N GLY A 92 8.15 0.35 -16.58
CA GLY A 92 8.51 -1.06 -16.43
C GLY A 92 9.37 -1.35 -15.20
N CYS A 93 9.21 -0.54 -14.14
CA CYS A 93 9.97 -0.62 -12.90
C CYS A 93 9.18 -0.05 -11.72
N GLY A 94 9.69 -0.28 -10.51
CA GLY A 94 9.17 0.28 -9.27
C GLY A 94 8.03 -0.52 -8.64
N ALA A 95 7.43 0.04 -7.60
CA ALA A 95 6.38 -0.63 -6.81
C ALA A 95 5.12 -1.00 -7.62
N THR A 96 4.94 -0.45 -8.82
CA THR A 96 3.81 -0.76 -9.71
C THR A 96 4.11 -1.83 -10.75
N ASP A 97 5.39 -2.17 -10.97
CA ASP A 97 5.83 -3.21 -11.91
C ASP A 97 7.05 -3.95 -11.35
N LEU A 98 6.80 -5.14 -10.81
CA LEU A 98 7.79 -5.92 -10.04
C LEU A 98 8.52 -6.96 -10.88
N ASP A 99 8.20 -7.13 -12.16
CA ASP A 99 8.72 -8.24 -12.97
C ASP A 99 10.24 -8.21 -13.06
N ALA A 100 10.81 -7.03 -13.33
CA ALA A 100 12.25 -6.81 -13.37
C ALA A 100 12.92 -7.06 -12.00
N LEU A 101 12.28 -6.61 -10.91
CA LEU A 101 12.79 -6.82 -9.55
C LEU A 101 12.81 -8.31 -9.19
N ILE A 102 11.73 -9.04 -9.45
CA ILE A 102 11.62 -10.48 -9.16
C ILE A 102 12.69 -11.25 -9.93
N GLN A 103 12.90 -10.92 -11.21
CA GLN A 103 13.95 -11.52 -12.02
C GLN A 103 15.34 -11.23 -11.41
N ALA A 104 15.63 -9.97 -11.10
CA ALA A 104 16.91 -9.56 -10.53
C ALA A 104 17.18 -10.22 -9.17
N VAL A 105 16.18 -10.34 -8.29
CA VAL A 105 16.32 -11.04 -7.00
C VAL A 105 16.78 -12.49 -7.21
N ARG A 106 16.18 -13.20 -8.18
CA ARG A 106 16.56 -14.57 -8.52
C ARG A 106 17.96 -14.66 -9.11
N GLU A 107 18.28 -13.82 -10.10
CA GLU A 107 19.58 -13.83 -10.77
C GLU A 107 20.73 -13.51 -9.82
N GLN A 108 20.50 -12.56 -8.91
CA GLN A 108 21.49 -12.14 -7.94
C GLN A 108 21.53 -13.06 -6.71
N ASN A 109 20.62 -14.02 -6.55
CA ASN A 109 20.42 -14.76 -5.30
C ASN A 109 20.34 -13.79 -4.11
N ALA A 110 19.56 -12.72 -4.27
CA ALA A 110 19.41 -11.69 -3.25
C ALA A 110 18.48 -12.18 -2.13
N ALA A 111 18.75 -11.74 -0.91
CA ALA A 111 17.91 -12.03 0.24
C ALA A 111 16.60 -11.22 0.22
N LEU A 112 16.63 -10.04 -0.40
CA LEU A 112 15.48 -9.14 -0.48
C LEU A 112 15.53 -8.29 -1.75
N GLY A 113 14.37 -8.08 -2.36
CA GLY A 113 14.10 -7.03 -3.34
C GLY A 113 13.31 -5.90 -2.70
N VAL A 114 13.66 -4.67 -3.02
CA VAL A 114 13.03 -3.44 -2.51
C VAL A 114 12.59 -2.61 -3.71
N ALA A 115 11.29 -2.42 -3.89
CA ALA A 115 10.73 -1.56 -4.94
C ALA A 115 10.04 -0.34 -4.32
N LEU A 116 10.44 0.84 -4.78
CA LEU A 116 9.79 2.11 -4.49
C LEU A 116 9.03 2.59 -5.71
N ASP A 117 8.06 3.49 -5.55
CA ASP A 117 7.46 4.20 -6.67
C ASP A 117 8.13 5.55 -6.95
N GLY A 118 7.58 6.27 -7.93
CA GLY A 118 8.19 7.46 -8.50
C GLY A 118 8.48 8.60 -7.53
N ASP A 119 7.65 8.81 -6.50
CA ASP A 119 7.88 9.83 -5.46
C ASP A 119 8.33 9.23 -4.12
N GLY A 120 8.26 7.91 -3.96
CA GLY A 120 8.82 7.19 -2.82
C GLY A 120 7.88 7.11 -1.61
N ASP A 121 6.57 7.21 -1.83
CA ASP A 121 5.56 7.04 -0.79
C ASP A 121 5.08 5.59 -0.65
N ARG A 122 5.36 4.73 -1.64
CA ARG A 122 5.01 3.30 -1.65
C ARG A 122 6.22 2.39 -1.59
N LEU A 123 6.07 1.32 -0.82
CA LEU A 123 7.02 0.22 -0.74
C LEU A 123 6.37 -1.10 -1.14
N MET A 124 7.02 -1.82 -2.04
CA MET A 124 6.82 -3.26 -2.26
C MET A 124 8.12 -4.00 -1.96
N LEU A 125 8.00 -5.20 -1.42
CA LEU A 125 9.14 -6.07 -1.16
C LEU A 125 9.00 -7.38 -1.93
N VAL A 126 10.14 -7.99 -2.25
CA VAL A 126 10.21 -9.33 -2.84
C VAL A 126 11.17 -10.17 -2.00
N SER A 127 10.69 -11.26 -1.41
CA SER A 127 11.56 -12.13 -0.60
C SER A 127 12.51 -12.96 -1.48
N ALA A 128 13.47 -13.63 -0.86
CA ALA A 128 14.40 -14.54 -1.53
C ALA A 128 13.70 -15.65 -2.36
N SER A 129 12.49 -16.08 -1.98
CA SER A 129 11.71 -17.07 -2.75
C SER A 129 11.06 -16.47 -4.00
N GLY A 130 11.08 -15.15 -4.15
CA GLY A 130 10.35 -14.40 -5.17
C GLY A 130 8.90 -14.13 -4.80
N ARG A 131 8.49 -14.34 -3.53
CA ARG A 131 7.18 -13.93 -3.03
C ARG A 131 7.12 -12.40 -2.97
N VAL A 132 6.06 -11.83 -3.55
CA VAL A 132 5.72 -10.42 -3.36
C VAL A 132 5.14 -10.22 -1.97
N ILE A 133 5.62 -9.19 -1.30
CA ILE A 133 5.20 -8.74 0.02
C ILE A 133 4.66 -7.32 -0.18
N ASP A 134 3.34 -7.21 -0.15
CA ASP A 134 2.63 -5.97 -0.43
C ASP A 134 2.41 -5.13 0.84
N GLY A 135 1.71 -4.00 0.71
CA GLY A 135 1.44 -3.13 1.87
C GLY A 135 0.62 -3.79 2.97
N ASP A 136 -0.28 -4.73 2.63
CA ASP A 136 -1.06 -5.47 3.62
C ASP A 136 -0.13 -6.41 4.42
N ASP A 137 0.76 -7.14 3.72
CA ASP A 137 1.75 -8.02 4.36
C ASP A 137 2.69 -7.23 5.29
N ILE A 138 3.15 -6.05 4.86
CA ILE A 138 3.99 -5.15 5.67
C ILE A 138 3.23 -4.69 6.92
N ILE A 139 1.99 -4.24 6.78
CA ILE A 139 1.16 -3.81 7.91
C ILE A 139 0.98 -4.94 8.92
N TRP A 140 0.78 -6.19 8.47
CA TRP A 140 0.71 -7.35 9.36
C TRP A 140 2.00 -7.56 10.15
N LEU A 141 3.16 -7.53 9.50
CA LEU A 141 4.47 -7.66 10.16
C LEU A 141 4.66 -6.60 11.24
N LEU A 142 4.40 -5.33 10.89
CA LEU A 142 4.52 -4.21 11.81
C LEU A 142 3.53 -4.33 12.98
N ALA A 143 2.27 -4.70 12.71
CA ALA A 143 1.25 -4.85 13.74
C ALA A 143 1.64 -5.92 14.77
N LYS A 144 2.14 -7.08 14.32
CA LYS A 144 2.66 -8.14 15.18
C LYS A 144 3.81 -7.65 16.05
N ARG A 145 4.83 -7.05 15.42
CA ARG A 145 6.02 -6.58 16.13
C ARG A 145 5.66 -5.52 17.17
N TRP A 146 4.89 -4.50 16.77
CA TRP A 146 4.54 -3.39 17.63
C TRP A 146 3.58 -3.79 18.74
N GLN A 147 2.71 -4.79 18.53
CA GLN A 147 1.93 -5.38 19.61
C GLN A 147 2.85 -6.03 20.65
N ASN A 148 3.80 -6.87 20.23
CA ASN A 148 4.73 -7.57 21.12
C ASN A 148 5.63 -6.59 21.92
N GLN A 149 5.95 -5.43 21.33
CA GLN A 149 6.74 -4.38 21.96
C GLN A 149 5.90 -3.33 22.73
N ALA A 150 4.57 -3.53 22.83
CA ALA A 150 3.64 -2.58 23.44
C ALA A 150 3.69 -1.16 22.83
N MET A 151 4.01 -1.05 21.54
CA MET A 151 4.07 0.20 20.79
C MET A 151 2.85 0.45 19.90
N LEU A 152 2.06 -0.58 19.62
CA LEU A 152 0.85 -0.46 18.82
C LEU A 152 -0.22 0.31 19.61
N ARG A 153 -0.74 1.39 19.03
CA ARG A 153 -1.78 2.24 19.61
C ARG A 153 -2.98 2.26 18.69
N GLY A 154 -4.17 2.23 19.30
CA GLY A 154 -5.43 2.23 18.57
C GLY A 154 -5.60 1.00 17.66
N PRO A 155 -6.62 1.01 16.78
CA PRO A 155 -6.78 -0.02 15.77
C PRO A 155 -5.78 0.20 14.61
N VAL A 156 -5.44 -0.89 13.92
CA VAL A 156 -4.82 -0.83 12.60
C VAL A 156 -5.87 -0.37 11.59
N VAL A 157 -5.51 0.57 10.71
CA VAL A 157 -6.44 1.08 9.70
C VAL A 157 -6.01 0.64 8.31
N GLY A 158 -6.85 -0.15 7.65
CA GLY A 158 -6.70 -0.49 6.23
C GLY A 158 -7.80 0.16 5.40
N THR A 159 -7.91 -0.22 4.12
CA THR A 159 -9.00 0.23 3.27
C THR A 159 -10.04 -0.86 3.05
N LEU A 160 -11.08 -0.54 2.27
CA LEU A 160 -12.02 -1.52 1.74
C LEU A 160 -11.32 -2.64 0.94
N MET A 161 -10.10 -2.41 0.43
CA MET A 161 -9.35 -3.37 -0.40
C MET A 161 -8.39 -4.27 0.39
N THR A 162 -8.13 -3.98 1.67
CA THR A 162 -7.27 -4.83 2.51
C THR A 162 -7.82 -6.26 2.54
N ASN A 163 -6.99 -7.24 2.22
CA ASN A 163 -7.41 -8.64 2.12
C ASN A 163 -8.03 -9.12 3.44
N PHE A 164 -9.14 -9.84 3.36
CA PHE A 164 -9.87 -10.34 4.53
C PHE A 164 -9.02 -11.24 5.44
N GLY A 165 -8.03 -11.94 4.89
CA GLY A 165 -7.07 -12.72 5.67
C GLY A 165 -6.27 -11.88 6.67
N ILE A 166 -5.96 -10.63 6.33
CA ILE A 166 -5.25 -9.68 7.21
C ILE A 166 -6.14 -9.28 8.37
N GLU A 167 -7.38 -8.87 8.08
CA GLU A 167 -8.38 -8.51 9.09
C GLU A 167 -8.61 -9.67 10.06
N HIS A 168 -8.73 -10.89 9.53
CA HIS A 168 -8.90 -12.09 10.33
C HIS A 168 -7.67 -12.37 11.21
N ALA A 169 -6.46 -12.28 10.65
CA ALA A 169 -5.22 -12.50 11.39
C ALA A 169 -5.03 -11.47 12.52
N LEU A 170 -5.34 -10.18 12.28
CA LEU A 170 -5.35 -9.13 13.31
C LEU A 170 -6.36 -9.46 14.41
N GLN A 171 -7.57 -9.86 14.04
CA GLN A 171 -8.62 -10.22 14.99
C GLN A 171 -8.22 -11.40 15.88
N GLN A 172 -7.62 -12.45 15.32
CA GLN A 172 -7.11 -13.60 16.09
C GLN A 172 -6.07 -13.20 17.14
N ARG A 173 -5.32 -12.12 16.91
CA ARG A 173 -4.36 -11.55 17.87
C ARG A 173 -4.98 -10.54 18.83
N GLY A 174 -6.29 -10.29 18.74
CA GLY A 174 -6.96 -9.26 19.52
C GLY A 174 -6.57 -7.83 19.12
N ILE A 175 -6.01 -7.64 17.92
CA ILE A 175 -5.70 -6.32 17.37
C ILE A 175 -6.96 -5.79 16.69
N GLY A 176 -7.41 -4.61 17.09
CA GLY A 176 -8.54 -3.94 16.44
C GLY A 176 -8.19 -3.53 15.01
N PHE A 177 -9.14 -3.65 14.10
CA PHE A 177 -8.99 -3.25 12.70
C PHE A 177 -10.16 -2.38 12.26
N GLU A 178 -9.86 -1.32 11.50
CA GLU A 178 -10.88 -0.47 10.88
C GLU A 178 -10.62 -0.28 9.39
N ARG A 179 -11.70 -0.38 8.61
CA ARG A 179 -11.67 -0.13 7.16
C ARG A 179 -12.08 1.31 6.87
N ALA A 180 -11.19 2.03 6.20
CA ALA A 180 -11.48 3.31 5.58
C ALA A 180 -11.93 3.13 4.12
N ALA A 181 -12.47 4.19 3.51
CA ALA A 181 -12.62 4.25 2.06
C ALA A 181 -11.25 4.15 1.37
N VAL A 182 -11.23 3.81 0.08
CA VAL A 182 -9.98 3.67 -0.69
C VAL A 182 -9.32 5.04 -0.85
N GLY A 183 -8.02 5.13 -0.57
CA GLY A 183 -7.23 6.35 -0.58
C GLY A 183 -6.60 6.71 0.78
N ASP A 184 -5.30 6.96 0.75
CA ASP A 184 -4.42 7.42 1.83
C ASP A 184 -5.04 8.46 2.77
N ARG A 185 -5.73 9.47 2.23
CA ARG A 185 -6.41 10.52 2.99
C ARG A 185 -7.40 9.93 3.99
N TYR A 186 -8.23 8.98 3.55
CA TYR A 186 -9.26 8.40 4.41
C TYR A 186 -8.65 7.50 5.48
N VAL A 187 -7.55 6.80 5.15
CA VAL A 187 -6.79 6.02 6.12
C VAL A 187 -6.23 6.95 7.20
N LEU A 188 -5.52 8.02 6.81
CA LEU A 188 -4.93 8.99 7.73
C LEU A 188 -5.97 9.68 8.62
N GLU A 189 -7.10 10.13 8.04
CA GLU A 189 -8.20 10.73 8.79
C GLU A 189 -8.75 9.76 9.84
N ARG A 190 -8.97 8.49 9.45
CA ARG A 190 -9.49 7.46 10.34
C ARG A 190 -8.50 7.12 11.45
N MET A 191 -7.21 7.01 11.14
CA MET A 191 -6.15 6.80 12.14
C MET A 191 -6.15 7.93 13.18
N LYS A 192 -6.20 9.19 12.74
CA LYS A 192 -6.27 10.35 13.65
C LYS A 192 -7.52 10.33 14.53
N GLN A 193 -8.68 10.00 13.96
CA GLN A 193 -9.95 9.90 14.71
C GLN A 193 -9.91 8.79 15.77
N ARG A 194 -9.21 7.69 15.50
CA ARG A 194 -9.15 6.51 16.37
C ARG A 194 -7.91 6.44 17.26
N GLY A 195 -6.98 7.39 17.13
CA GLY A 195 -5.70 7.37 17.82
C GLY A 195 -4.80 6.20 17.40
N GLY A 196 -4.98 5.71 16.16
CA GLY A 196 -4.17 4.63 15.56
C GLY A 196 -2.80 5.14 15.10
N ASN A 197 -1.74 4.33 15.26
CA ASN A 197 -0.41 4.68 14.74
C ASN A 197 0.10 3.82 13.57
N LEU A 198 -0.65 2.80 13.17
CA LEU A 198 -0.33 1.96 12.01
C LEU A 198 -1.53 1.83 11.07
N GLY A 199 -1.29 2.00 9.78
CA GLY A 199 -2.30 1.78 8.75
C GLY A 199 -1.71 1.87 7.35
N GLY A 200 -2.55 1.74 6.33
CA GLY A 200 -2.12 1.92 4.94
C GLY A 200 -2.97 1.17 3.94
N GLU A 201 -2.39 0.99 2.76
CA GLU A 201 -3.02 0.34 1.61
C GLU A 201 -2.15 -0.79 1.06
N ALA A 202 -2.79 -1.82 0.48
CA ALA A 202 -2.10 -2.92 -0.19
C ALA A 202 -1.15 -2.46 -1.31
N SER A 203 -1.35 -1.26 -1.87
CA SER A 203 -0.45 -0.64 -2.86
C SER A 203 0.95 -0.29 -2.33
N GLY A 204 1.22 -0.50 -1.05
CA GLY A 204 2.51 -0.20 -0.42
C GLY A 204 2.57 1.17 0.26
N HIS A 205 1.51 1.96 0.21
CA HIS A 205 1.42 3.22 0.95
C HIS A 205 1.11 2.91 2.42
N VAL A 206 2.16 2.85 3.26
CA VAL A 206 2.06 2.47 4.67
C VAL A 206 2.35 3.67 5.57
N LEU A 207 1.47 3.88 6.54
CA LEU A 207 1.50 4.98 7.50
C LEU A 207 2.00 4.50 8.87
N CYS A 208 3.20 4.96 9.24
CA CYS A 208 3.80 4.76 10.56
C CYS A 208 3.76 6.09 11.35
N LEU A 209 2.61 6.44 11.95
CA LEU A 209 2.39 7.80 12.50
C LEU A 209 3.19 8.13 13.77
N ASP A 210 3.89 7.17 14.34
CA ASP A 210 4.88 7.42 15.39
C ASP A 210 6.27 7.79 14.83
N ARG A 211 6.49 7.64 13.51
CA ARG A 211 7.75 7.90 12.81
C ARG A 211 7.63 9.04 11.79
N ALA A 212 6.61 9.00 10.93
CA ALA A 212 6.39 9.96 9.84
C ALA A 212 4.93 10.43 9.78
N THR A 213 4.67 11.56 9.14
CA THR A 213 3.31 12.13 9.04
C THR A 213 2.54 11.73 7.79
N THR A 214 3.17 11.00 6.88
CA THR A 214 2.64 10.54 5.58
C THR A 214 3.25 9.17 5.24
N GLY A 215 2.77 8.53 4.18
CA GLY A 215 3.41 7.34 3.62
C GLY A 215 4.83 7.66 3.19
N ASP A 216 5.77 6.84 3.64
CA ASP A 216 7.20 7.01 3.36
C ASP A 216 7.82 5.62 3.19
N ALA A 217 8.23 5.30 1.97
CA ALA A 217 8.71 3.98 1.62
C ALA A 217 10.01 3.60 2.36
N LEU A 218 10.90 4.57 2.61
CA LEU A 218 12.17 4.32 3.30
C LEU A 218 11.97 4.11 4.80
N VAL A 219 11.12 4.92 5.43
CA VAL A 219 10.73 4.72 6.83
C VAL A 219 10.01 3.38 7.00
N THR A 220 9.13 3.04 6.07
CA THR A 220 8.42 1.75 6.06
C THR A 220 9.39 0.58 5.87
N LEU A 221 10.37 0.71 4.98
CA LEU A 221 11.40 -0.32 4.75
C LEU A 221 12.21 -0.58 6.02
N LEU A 222 12.66 0.49 6.68
CA LEU A 222 13.38 0.38 7.95
C LEU A 222 12.52 -0.26 9.05
N ALA A 223 11.25 0.10 9.13
CA ALA A 223 10.31 -0.50 10.07
C ALA A 223 10.09 -2.00 9.78
N ALA A 224 9.98 -2.38 8.51
CA ALA A 224 9.81 -3.77 8.09
C ALA A 224 11.05 -4.61 8.40
N LEU A 225 12.26 -4.09 8.12
CA LEU A 225 13.53 -4.73 8.48
C LEU A 225 13.70 -4.89 9.99
N GLU A 226 13.22 -3.94 10.80
CA GLU A 226 13.23 -4.01 12.27
C GLU A 226 12.19 -5.01 12.82
N ALA A 227 11.13 -5.28 12.07
CA ALA A 227 10.04 -6.17 12.49
C ALA A 227 10.34 -7.65 12.29
N VAL A 228 11.27 -7.98 11.39
CA VAL A 228 11.69 -9.35 11.09
C VAL A 228 12.96 -9.68 11.88
N ASP A 229 12.87 -10.70 12.74
CA ASP A 229 14.06 -11.22 13.42
C ASP A 229 15.02 -11.79 12.33
N GLY A 230 16.33 -11.56 12.43
CA GLY A 230 17.26 -12.00 11.38
C GLY A 230 17.22 -11.20 10.06
N TYR A 231 16.49 -10.08 10.00
CA TYR A 231 16.50 -9.12 8.87
C TYR A 231 15.93 -9.67 7.55
N CYS A 232 16.72 -9.71 6.48
CA CYS A 232 16.25 -9.94 5.11
C CYS A 232 15.80 -11.38 4.85
N GLU A 233 16.37 -12.37 5.53
CA GLU A 233 16.18 -13.78 5.19
C GLU A 233 14.85 -14.35 5.72
N GLN A 234 14.21 -13.70 6.70
CA GLN A 234 13.10 -14.30 7.45
C GLN A 234 11.73 -13.70 7.14
N PHE A 235 11.60 -12.97 6.02
CA PHE A 235 10.31 -12.37 5.65
C PHE A 235 9.24 -13.43 5.38
N ASP A 236 9.58 -14.51 4.67
CA ASP A 236 8.63 -15.58 4.36
C ASP A 236 8.18 -16.30 5.64
N GLU A 237 9.11 -16.61 6.54
CA GLU A 237 8.85 -17.22 7.84
C GLU A 237 8.01 -16.32 8.74
N SER A 238 8.30 -15.02 8.76
CA SER A 238 7.56 -14.04 9.57
C SER A 238 6.12 -13.85 9.10
N LEU A 239 5.84 -14.19 7.83
CA LEU A 239 4.54 -14.19 7.18
C LEU A 239 3.90 -15.58 7.10
N ALA A 240 4.53 -16.64 7.65
CA ALA A 240 4.02 -18.01 7.52
C ALA A 240 2.69 -18.25 8.27
N ASP A 241 2.41 -17.43 9.29
CA ASP A 241 1.15 -17.45 10.03
C ASP A 241 0.04 -16.61 9.38
N LEU A 242 0.35 -15.88 8.30
CA LEU A 242 -0.63 -15.12 7.55
C LEU A 242 -1.23 -15.94 6.43
N GLN A 243 -2.52 -16.23 6.55
CA GLN A 243 -3.31 -16.87 5.49
C GLN A 243 -4.10 -15.81 4.74
N ARG A 244 -3.60 -15.36 3.59
CA ARG A 244 -4.41 -14.56 2.65
C ARG A 244 -5.52 -15.42 2.08
N VAL A 245 -6.68 -14.82 1.88
CA VAL A 245 -7.79 -15.49 1.20
C VAL A 245 -7.77 -15.13 -0.29
N PRO A 246 -8.17 -16.05 -1.17
CA PRO A 246 -8.51 -15.72 -2.54
C PRO A 246 -9.39 -14.46 -2.63
N GLN A 247 -8.98 -13.52 -3.48
CA GLN A 247 -9.68 -12.27 -3.75
C GLN A 247 -9.83 -12.11 -5.26
N ARG A 248 -11.03 -11.83 -5.74
CA ARG A 248 -11.30 -11.57 -7.16
C ARG A 248 -12.10 -10.29 -7.32
N THR A 249 -11.56 -9.35 -8.10
CA THR A 249 -12.27 -8.13 -8.52
C THR A 249 -12.65 -8.21 -9.98
N VAL A 250 -13.95 -8.09 -10.28
CA VAL A 250 -14.48 -7.99 -11.64
C VAL A 250 -14.97 -6.57 -11.87
N ASN A 251 -14.39 -5.90 -12.87
CA ASN A 251 -14.88 -4.61 -13.35
C ASN A 251 -16.02 -4.86 -14.34
N VAL A 252 -17.19 -4.32 -14.05
CA VAL A 252 -18.39 -4.43 -14.89
C VAL A 252 -18.65 -3.06 -15.50
N PRO A 253 -18.30 -2.84 -16.79
CA PRO A 253 -18.64 -1.61 -17.49
C PRO A 253 -20.16 -1.45 -17.55
N LEU A 254 -20.63 -0.22 -17.33
CA LEU A 254 -22.04 0.13 -17.31
C LEU A 254 -22.35 1.20 -18.35
N ARG A 255 -23.57 1.15 -18.89
CA ARG A 255 -24.17 2.23 -19.69
C ARG A 255 -24.92 3.21 -18.79
N GLY A 256 -25.58 2.68 -17.76
CA GLY A 256 -26.38 3.43 -16.81
C GLY A 256 -25.62 3.83 -15.55
N SER A 257 -26.37 4.25 -14.54
CA SER A 257 -25.82 4.63 -13.24
C SER A 257 -25.51 3.38 -12.40
N ALA A 258 -24.26 3.25 -11.94
CA ALA A 258 -23.89 2.22 -10.98
C ALA A 258 -24.73 2.28 -9.70
N ARG A 259 -25.19 3.47 -9.31
CA ARG A 259 -26.01 3.66 -8.12
C ARG A 259 -27.42 3.07 -8.26
N SER A 260 -28.08 3.29 -9.40
CA SER A 260 -29.41 2.71 -9.65
C SER A 260 -29.34 1.18 -9.70
N LEU A 261 -28.25 0.65 -10.23
CA LEU A 261 -28.01 -0.79 -10.30
C LEU A 261 -27.84 -1.42 -8.91
N LEU A 262 -27.11 -0.78 -8.00
CA LEU A 262 -26.92 -1.23 -6.61
C LEU A 262 -28.23 -1.28 -5.81
N GLU A 263 -29.18 -0.41 -6.16
CA GLU A 263 -30.51 -0.36 -5.54
C GLU A 263 -31.50 -1.36 -6.18
N HIS A 264 -31.08 -2.09 -7.24
CA HIS A 264 -31.96 -3.01 -7.96
C HIS A 264 -32.28 -4.27 -7.12
N PRO A 265 -33.57 -4.62 -6.89
CA PRO A 265 -33.96 -5.68 -5.96
C PRO A 265 -33.35 -7.06 -6.26
N GLN A 266 -33.14 -7.39 -7.53
CA GLN A 266 -32.51 -8.67 -7.91
C GLN A 266 -31.03 -8.71 -7.53
N LEU A 267 -30.30 -7.60 -7.68
CA LEU A 267 -28.89 -7.53 -7.30
C LEU A 267 -28.76 -7.56 -5.78
N THR A 268 -29.61 -6.82 -5.05
CA THR A 268 -29.65 -6.84 -3.58
C THR A 268 -29.86 -8.25 -3.03
N ARG A 269 -30.80 -9.03 -3.59
CA ARG A 269 -31.02 -10.43 -3.16
C ARG A 269 -29.80 -11.32 -3.38
N LEU A 270 -29.11 -11.15 -4.51
CA LEU A 270 -27.91 -11.95 -4.80
C LEU A 270 -26.73 -11.52 -3.90
N GLN A 271 -26.63 -10.23 -3.59
CA GLN A 271 -25.70 -9.71 -2.61
C GLN A 271 -25.93 -10.36 -1.24
N GLU A 272 -27.16 -10.34 -0.72
CA GLU A 272 -27.50 -10.94 0.58
C GLU A 272 -27.18 -12.45 0.63
N GLN A 273 -27.47 -13.18 -0.46
CA GLN A 273 -27.12 -14.60 -0.58
C GLN A 273 -25.60 -14.83 -0.52
N THR A 274 -24.84 -13.98 -1.21
CA THR A 274 -23.38 -14.06 -1.25
C THR A 274 -22.79 -13.74 0.11
N GLU A 275 -23.26 -12.68 0.77
CA GLU A 275 -22.84 -12.29 2.12
C GLU A 275 -23.17 -13.39 3.16
N ALA A 276 -24.36 -13.98 3.07
CA ALA A 276 -24.74 -15.11 3.93
C ALA A 276 -23.82 -16.32 3.72
N ALA A 277 -23.48 -16.65 2.47
CA ALA A 277 -22.56 -17.75 2.16
C ALA A 277 -21.16 -17.51 2.74
N LEU A 278 -20.67 -16.27 2.71
CA LEU A 278 -19.32 -15.89 3.12
C LEU A 278 -19.21 -15.45 4.59
N THR A 279 -20.30 -15.46 5.35
CA THR A 279 -20.34 -14.93 6.73
C THR A 279 -19.23 -15.53 7.60
N GLY A 280 -18.38 -14.66 8.15
CA GLY A 280 -17.29 -15.03 9.08
C GLY A 280 -16.06 -15.65 8.42
N ARG A 281 -16.04 -15.84 7.10
CA ARG A 281 -14.94 -16.50 6.37
C ARG A 281 -14.53 -15.77 5.09
N GLY A 282 -15.28 -14.77 4.68
CA GLY A 282 -15.03 -13.99 3.47
C GLY A 282 -15.86 -12.73 3.43
N ARG A 283 -15.86 -12.06 2.28
CA ARG A 283 -16.52 -10.76 2.11
C ARG A 283 -16.92 -10.49 0.66
N LEU A 284 -17.99 -9.71 0.51
CA LEU A 284 -18.40 -9.09 -0.75
C LEU A 284 -18.26 -7.56 -0.62
N VAL A 285 -17.71 -6.93 -1.66
CA VAL A 285 -17.68 -5.47 -1.82
C VAL A 285 -18.19 -5.12 -3.21
N LEU A 286 -19.34 -4.45 -3.23
CA LEU A 286 -19.89 -3.82 -4.43
C LEU A 286 -19.70 -2.31 -4.33
N ARG A 287 -19.03 -1.70 -5.31
CA ARG A 287 -18.84 -0.24 -5.32
C ARG A 287 -18.80 0.35 -6.73
N PRO A 288 -19.34 1.55 -6.94
CA PRO A 288 -19.11 2.29 -8.17
C PRO A 288 -17.63 2.69 -8.28
N SER A 289 -17.12 2.82 -9.50
CA SER A 289 -15.90 3.58 -9.75
C SER A 289 -16.22 5.08 -9.70
N GLY A 290 -15.32 5.87 -9.12
CA GLY A 290 -15.47 7.33 -9.03
C GLY A 290 -15.06 8.04 -10.32
N THR A 291 -14.24 7.41 -11.14
CA THR A 291 -13.63 8.00 -12.35
C THR A 291 -14.16 7.39 -13.65
N GLU A 292 -14.79 6.22 -13.58
CA GLU A 292 -15.22 5.45 -14.75
C GLU A 292 -16.66 4.95 -14.55
N PRO A 293 -17.46 4.81 -15.63
CA PRO A 293 -18.82 4.28 -15.55
C PRO A 293 -18.80 2.75 -15.41
N LEU A 294 -18.31 2.26 -14.27
CA LEU A 294 -18.24 0.82 -13.99
C LEU A 294 -18.60 0.49 -12.53
N LEU A 295 -19.16 -0.70 -12.33
CA LEU A 295 -19.33 -1.33 -11.02
C LEU A 295 -18.17 -2.28 -10.76
N ARG A 296 -17.52 -2.14 -9.62
CA ARG A 296 -16.50 -3.08 -9.15
C ARG A 296 -17.14 -4.10 -8.22
N VAL A 297 -17.01 -5.37 -8.59
CA VAL A 297 -17.48 -6.52 -7.81
C VAL A 297 -16.26 -7.23 -7.24
N THR A 298 -16.01 -7.10 -5.94
CA THR A 298 -14.90 -7.79 -5.25
C THR A 298 -15.46 -8.86 -4.33
N VAL A 299 -15.01 -10.10 -4.50
CA VAL A 299 -15.38 -11.22 -3.64
C VAL A 299 -14.10 -11.82 -3.04
N GLU A 300 -14.15 -12.12 -1.75
CA GLU A 300 -13.08 -12.70 -0.97
C GLU A 300 -13.60 -13.88 -0.16
N GLY A 301 -12.81 -14.95 -0.06
CA GLY A 301 -13.23 -16.15 0.66
C GLY A 301 -12.17 -17.25 0.60
N PRO A 302 -12.30 -18.31 1.42
CA PRO A 302 -11.26 -19.30 1.61
C PRO A 302 -11.07 -20.23 0.40
N ASP A 303 -12.07 -20.32 -0.47
CA ASP A 303 -12.10 -21.20 -1.63
C ASP A 303 -12.15 -20.38 -2.92
N GLY A 304 -11.19 -20.62 -3.82
CA GLY A 304 -11.05 -19.87 -5.07
C GLY A 304 -12.19 -20.13 -6.06
N ASP A 305 -12.71 -21.35 -6.11
CA ASP A 305 -13.82 -21.73 -7.00
C ASP A 305 -15.12 -21.08 -6.53
N GLU A 306 -15.35 -21.02 -5.22
CA GLU A 306 -16.48 -20.29 -4.64
C GLU A 306 -16.38 -18.79 -4.89
N VAL A 307 -15.20 -18.19 -4.68
CA VAL A 307 -14.96 -16.77 -4.97
C VAL A 307 -15.23 -16.47 -6.44
N GLN A 308 -14.76 -17.32 -7.35
CA GLN A 308 -15.03 -17.20 -8.78
C GLN A 308 -16.52 -17.32 -9.08
N HIS A 309 -17.19 -18.34 -8.53
CA HIS A 309 -18.62 -18.57 -8.72
C HIS A 309 -19.46 -17.34 -8.36
N TRP A 310 -19.27 -16.79 -7.17
CA TRP A 310 -20.06 -15.64 -6.70
C TRP A 310 -19.75 -14.37 -7.49
N SER A 311 -18.47 -14.09 -7.75
CA SER A 311 -18.07 -12.90 -8.51
C SER A 311 -18.56 -12.94 -9.95
N ASP A 312 -18.53 -14.10 -10.62
CA ASP A 312 -19.08 -14.27 -11.97
C ASP A 312 -20.60 -14.11 -11.99
N ARG A 313 -21.33 -14.68 -11.03
CA ARG A 313 -22.79 -14.53 -10.93
C ARG A 313 -23.22 -13.10 -10.71
N LEU A 314 -22.58 -12.40 -9.78
CA LEU A 314 -22.85 -10.99 -9.51
C LEU A 314 -22.53 -10.12 -10.72
N ALA A 315 -21.39 -10.35 -11.38
CA ALA A 315 -21.00 -9.61 -12.56
C ALA A 315 -21.94 -9.87 -13.75
N ALA A 316 -22.36 -11.12 -13.97
CA ALA A 316 -23.31 -11.47 -15.03
C ALA A 316 -24.67 -10.79 -14.82
N LEU A 317 -25.22 -10.86 -13.59
CA LEU A 317 -26.47 -10.20 -13.25
C LEU A 317 -26.37 -8.67 -13.40
N ALA A 318 -25.27 -8.07 -12.94
CA ALA A 318 -25.04 -6.64 -13.09
C ALA A 318 -25.07 -6.21 -14.57
N ARG A 319 -24.46 -6.98 -15.48
CA ARG A 319 -24.48 -6.71 -16.93
C ARG A 319 -25.88 -6.86 -17.52
N GLU A 320 -26.61 -7.89 -17.14
CA GLU A 320 -27.98 -8.13 -17.62
C GLU A 320 -28.91 -6.98 -17.23
N LEU A 321 -28.84 -6.54 -15.97
CA LEU A 321 -29.68 -5.47 -15.46
C LEU A 321 -29.34 -4.11 -16.07
N ASP A 322 -28.06 -3.82 -16.32
CA ASP A 322 -27.63 -2.60 -17.02
C ASP A 322 -28.13 -2.57 -18.47
N GLN A 323 -28.12 -3.71 -19.17
CA GLN A 323 -28.65 -3.80 -20.54
C GLN A 323 -30.17 -3.61 -20.61
N ASN A 324 -30.88 -3.96 -19.54
CA ASN A 324 -32.33 -3.85 -19.44
C ASN A 324 -32.78 -2.51 -18.83
N GLN A 325 -31.87 -1.58 -18.52
CA GLN A 325 -32.24 -0.22 -18.15
C GLN A 325 -32.79 0.52 -19.38
N PRO A 326 -33.93 1.21 -19.25
CA PRO A 326 -34.62 1.87 -20.36
C PRO A 326 -33.86 3.07 -20.95
#